data_AF-A0A955HFD4-F1
#
_entry.id   AF-A0A955HFD4-F1
#
_cell.length_a   1.000
_cell.length_b   1.000
_cell.length_c   1.000
_cell.angle_alpha   90.00
_cell.angle_beta   90.00
_cell.angle_gamma   90.00
#
_symmetry.space_group_name_H-M   'P 1'
#
loop_
_entity.id
_entity.type
_entity.pdbx_description
1 polymer ?
#
loop_
_entity_poly.entity_id
_entity_poly.type
_entity_poly.pdbx_seq_one_letter_code
_entity_poly.pdbx_strand_id
1 'polypeptide(L)'
;MVITYHGGQCFKVSFGDTTIAFNPISKKSKLDAVKFGSDAAFVTLWHPDFNGVDQVAHGSKQPFVVDGPGEYEIGQVVAHGFGIKTTYDKEETYNTLYQVKLEEMNMVFLGAL
;
A
#
# COMPACT_ATOMS: atom_id res chain seq x y z
N MET A 1 17.62 -2.12 -2.90
CA MET A 1 16.16 -1.93 -2.97
C MET A 1 15.64 -2.63 -4.22
N VAL A 2 14.48 -3.27 -4.14
CA VAL A 2 13.74 -3.80 -5.29
C VAL A 2 12.32 -3.29 -5.22
N ILE A 3 11.83 -2.70 -6.31
CA ILE A 3 10.42 -2.32 -6.48
C ILE A 3 9.84 -3.27 -7.53
N THR A 4 8.83 -4.03 -7.14
CA THR A 4 8.13 -4.98 -8.01
C THR A 4 6.71 -4.50 -8.24
N TYR A 5 6.33 -4.36 -9.51
CA TYR A 5 4.97 -4.06 -9.94
C TYR A 5 4.21 -5.37 -10.16
N HIS A 6 3.03 -5.49 -9.55
CA HIS A 6 2.21 -6.71 -9.59
C HIS A 6 0.90 -6.55 -10.38
N GLY A 7 0.71 -5.41 -11.06
CA GLY A 7 -0.55 -5.09 -11.75
C GLY A 7 -1.41 -4.11 -10.96
N GLY A 8 -2.32 -3.41 -11.67
CA GLY A 8 -3.20 -2.41 -11.07
C GLY A 8 -2.40 -1.29 -10.39
N GLN A 9 -2.63 -1.12 -9.08
CA GLN A 9 -1.85 -0.22 -8.22
C GLN A 9 -1.02 -0.99 -7.19
N CYS A 10 -0.82 -2.30 -7.36
CA CYS A 10 -0.10 -3.12 -6.40
C CYS A 10 1.41 -3.10 -6.63
N PHE A 11 2.14 -2.64 -5.61
CA PHE A 11 3.60 -2.66 -5.60
C PHE A 11 4.13 -3.33 -4.34
N LYS A 12 5.21 -4.09 -4.51
CA LYS A 12 6.04 -4.59 -3.42
C LYS A 12 7.36 -3.84 -3.45
N VAL A 13 7.70 -3.18 -2.36
CA VAL A 13 9.01 -2.56 -2.16
C VAL A 13 9.77 -3.38 -1.14
N SER A 14 11.01 -3.74 -1.44
CA SER A 14 11.87 -4.52 -0.55
C SER A 14 13.25 -3.87 -0.41
N PHE A 15 13.69 -3.69 0.83
CA PHE A 15 14.99 -3.16 1.20
C PHE A 15 15.53 -3.91 2.42
N GLY A 16 16.65 -4.61 2.27
CA GLY A 16 17.11 -5.56 3.28
C GLY A 16 16.00 -6.56 3.61
N ASP A 17 15.69 -6.69 4.90
CA ASP A 17 14.61 -7.55 5.39
C ASP A 17 13.23 -6.86 5.41
N THR A 18 13.18 -5.54 5.24
CA THR A 18 11.92 -4.78 5.22
C THR A 18 11.23 -4.91 3.87
N THR A 19 9.94 -5.22 3.92
CA THR A 19 9.04 -5.32 2.78
C THR A 19 7.80 -4.47 3.05
N ILE A 20 7.48 -3.60 2.12
CA ILE A 20 6.29 -2.76 2.15
C ILE A 20 5.41 -3.13 0.95
N ALA A 21 4.12 -3.26 1.18
CA ALA A 21 3.12 -3.39 0.12
C ALA A 21 2.39 -2.05 -0.05
N PHE A 22 2.17 -1.64 -1.30
CA PHE A 22 1.22 -0.60 -1.65
C PHE A 22 0.06 -1.23 -2.40
N ASN A 23 -1.16 -0.87 -2.00
CA ASN A 23 -2.43 -1.26 -2.62
C ASN A 23 -2.48 -2.74 -3.03
N PRO A 24 -2.30 -3.68 -2.09
CA PRO A 24 -2.42 -5.09 -2.41
C PRO A 24 -3.79 -5.39 -3.02
N ILE A 25 -3.83 -6.22 -4.05
CA ILE A 25 -5.08 -6.55 -4.74
C ILE A 25 -5.88 -7.58 -3.91
N SER A 26 -7.15 -7.29 -3.65
CA SER A 26 -8.06 -8.21 -2.97
C SER A 26 -8.40 -9.41 -3.85
N LYS A 27 -8.67 -10.57 -3.23
CA LYS A 27 -9.30 -11.71 -3.95
C LYS A 27 -10.69 -11.40 -4.51
N LYS A 28 -11.32 -10.31 -4.05
CA LYS A 28 -12.62 -9.83 -4.56
C LYS A 28 -12.48 -8.95 -5.81
N SER A 29 -11.26 -8.55 -6.16
CA SER A 29 -10.98 -7.78 -7.38
C SER A 29 -11.11 -8.66 -8.63
N LYS A 30 -11.26 -8.01 -9.79
CA LYS A 30 -11.12 -8.65 -11.10
C LYS A 30 -9.65 -8.76 -11.55
N LEU A 31 -8.74 -8.06 -10.87
CA LEU A 31 -7.30 -8.12 -11.11
C LEU A 31 -6.70 -9.36 -10.46
N ASP A 32 -5.57 -9.81 -10.97
CA ASP A 32 -4.86 -10.97 -10.44
C ASP A 32 -4.19 -10.63 -9.10
N ALA A 33 -4.71 -11.21 -8.01
CA ALA A 33 -4.13 -11.06 -6.69
C ALA A 33 -2.79 -11.79 -6.57
N VAL A 34 -1.83 -11.17 -5.88
CA VAL A 34 -0.51 -11.72 -5.60
C VAL A 34 -0.33 -11.98 -4.12
N LYS A 35 0.39 -13.05 -3.76
CA LYS A 35 0.62 -13.45 -2.37
C LYS A 35 2.08 -13.29 -1.98
N PHE A 36 2.36 -12.50 -0.94
CA PHE A 36 3.70 -12.38 -0.34
C PHE A 36 3.59 -11.93 1.12
N GLY A 37 4.69 -11.82 1.86
CA GLY A 37 4.69 -11.29 3.22
C GLY A 37 5.24 -9.86 3.24
N SER A 38 4.60 -8.93 3.96
CA SER A 38 5.09 -7.57 4.17
C SER A 38 5.02 -7.14 5.64
N ASP A 39 5.89 -6.20 6.01
CA ASP A 39 5.96 -5.62 7.36
C ASP A 39 4.98 -4.44 7.49
N ALA A 40 4.72 -3.74 6.39
CA ALA A 40 3.68 -2.71 6.29
C ALA A 40 2.87 -2.89 5.00
N ALA A 41 1.60 -2.48 5.03
CA ALA A 41 0.73 -2.42 3.86
C ALA A 41 -0.02 -1.08 3.84
N PHE A 42 0.20 -0.29 2.79
CA PHE A 42 -0.45 0.99 2.57
C PHE A 42 -1.63 0.82 1.62
N VAL A 43 -2.81 1.24 2.05
CA VAL A 43 -4.07 1.19 1.30
C VAL A 43 -4.52 2.62 1.06
N THR A 44 -4.45 3.08 -0.18
CA THR A 44 -4.81 4.46 -0.53
C THR A 44 -6.31 4.65 -0.62
N LEU A 45 -7.07 3.62 -1.01
CA LEU A 45 -8.51 3.72 -1.22
C LEU A 45 -9.18 2.43 -0.77
N TRP A 46 -10.35 2.53 -0.12
CA TRP A 46 -11.07 1.37 0.39
C TRP A 46 -11.89 0.68 -0.72
N HIS A 47 -11.19 0.00 -1.63
CA HIS A 47 -11.78 -0.69 -2.78
C HIS A 47 -11.04 -2.02 -3.05
N PRO A 48 -11.68 -3.06 -3.59
CA PRO A 48 -11.04 -4.36 -3.84
C PRO A 48 -9.73 -4.30 -4.65
N ASP A 49 -9.58 -3.34 -5.55
CA ASP A 49 -8.35 -3.20 -6.37
C ASP A 49 -7.15 -2.64 -5.59
N PHE A 50 -7.40 -2.11 -4.38
CA PHE A 50 -6.42 -1.42 -3.53
C PHE A 50 -6.30 -2.06 -2.14
N ASN A 51 -7.33 -2.77 -1.69
CA ASN A 51 -7.42 -3.30 -0.33
C ASN A 51 -7.53 -4.83 -0.30
N GLY A 52 -6.37 -5.46 -0.45
CA GLY A 52 -6.15 -6.90 -0.33
C GLY A 52 -5.12 -7.24 0.73
N VAL A 53 -5.14 -6.56 1.88
CA VAL A 53 -4.12 -6.70 2.94
C VAL A 53 -3.89 -8.15 3.39
N ASP A 54 -4.93 -8.99 3.37
CA ASP A 54 -4.82 -10.43 3.67
C ASP A 54 -3.90 -11.19 2.69
N GLN A 55 -3.69 -10.67 1.48
CA GLN A 55 -2.82 -11.28 0.48
C GLN A 55 -1.34 -11.02 0.77
N VAL A 56 -1.04 -10.00 1.57
CA VAL A 56 0.32 -9.61 1.96
C VAL A 56 0.69 -10.02 3.39
N ALA A 57 -0.20 -10.76 4.06
CA ALA A 57 0.05 -11.45 5.32
C ALA A 57 0.44 -12.91 5.05
N HIS A 58 1.75 -13.18 4.89
CA HIS A 58 2.25 -14.50 4.53
C HIS A 58 3.52 -14.90 5.28
N GLY A 59 3.63 -16.19 5.60
CA GLY A 59 4.74 -16.73 6.37
C GLY A 59 4.72 -16.18 7.79
N SER A 60 5.85 -15.65 8.26
CA SER A 60 5.97 -15.01 9.56
C SER A 60 5.60 -13.53 9.58
N LYS A 61 5.26 -12.94 8.42
CA LYS A 61 4.97 -11.51 8.31
C LYS A 61 3.48 -11.21 8.43
N GLN A 62 3.13 -10.33 9.36
CA GLN A 62 1.81 -9.73 9.54
C GLN A 62 1.96 -8.22 9.38
N PRO A 63 1.44 -7.62 8.29
CA PRO A 63 1.69 -6.23 8.01
C PRO A 63 0.97 -5.32 8.99
N PHE A 64 1.64 -4.24 9.41
CA PHE A 64 0.93 -3.08 9.93
C PHE A 64 0.16 -2.42 8.78
N VAL A 65 -1.15 -2.28 8.94
CA VAL A 65 -2.03 -1.72 7.91
C VAL A 65 -2.13 -0.21 8.10
N VAL A 66 -1.83 0.53 7.04
CA VAL A 66 -1.98 1.98 6.94
C VAL A 66 -3.05 2.28 5.89
N ASP A 67 -4.25 2.64 6.33
CA ASP A 67 -5.44 2.79 5.48
C ASP A 67 -6.16 4.14 5.64
N GLY A 68 -5.49 5.13 6.24
CA GLY A 68 -5.99 6.49 6.38
C GLY A 68 -4.89 7.54 6.37
N PRO A 69 -5.28 8.84 6.42
CA PRO A 69 -4.33 9.95 6.59
C PRO A 69 -3.76 9.99 8.00
N GLY A 70 -2.53 10.49 8.13
CA GLY A 70 -1.82 10.57 9.42
C GLY A 70 -0.31 10.43 9.28
N GLU A 71 0.39 10.45 10.41
CA GLU A 71 1.82 10.19 10.48
C GLU A 71 2.05 8.80 11.11
N TYR A 72 2.96 8.03 10.51
CA TYR A 72 3.21 6.64 10.88
C TYR A 72 4.70 6.36 10.97
N GLU A 73 5.09 5.60 11.98
CA GLU A 73 6.45 5.08 12.16
C GLU A 73 6.37 3.57 12.38
N ILE A 74 6.89 2.80 11.42
CA ILE A 74 6.76 1.33 11.36
C ILE A 74 8.17 0.75 11.16
N GLY A 75 8.87 0.53 12.27
CA GLY A 75 10.29 0.20 12.24
C GLY A 75 11.09 1.32 11.60
N GLN A 76 11.74 1.05 10.47
CA GLN A 76 12.52 2.06 9.71
C GLN A 76 11.70 2.81 8.64
N VAL A 77 10.39 2.53 8.54
CA VAL A 77 9.49 3.19 7.59
C VAL A 77 8.83 4.37 8.28
N VAL A 78 9.04 5.57 7.74
CA VAL A 78 8.33 6.78 8.18
C VAL A 78 7.39 7.21 7.06
N ALA A 79 6.10 7.38 7.36
CA ALA A 79 5.12 7.71 6.34
C ALA A 79 4.17 8.84 6.76
N HIS A 80 3.78 9.66 5.80
CA HIS A 80 2.81 10.74 5.94
C HIS A 80 1.68 10.53 4.94
N GLY A 81 0.47 10.37 5.45
CA GLY A 81 -0.76 10.16 4.69
C GLY A 81 -1.58 11.45 4.57
N PHE A 82 -1.99 11.78 3.35
CA PHE A 82 -2.78 12.98 3.03
C PHE A 82 -4.09 12.59 2.37
N GLY A 83 -5.22 12.86 3.04
CA GLY A 83 -6.54 12.55 2.52
C GLY A 83 -7.00 13.58 1.50
N ILE A 84 -7.50 13.11 0.36
CA ILE A 84 -8.09 13.90 -0.71
C ILE A 84 -9.43 13.32 -1.15
N LYS A 85 -10.31 14.17 -1.67
CA LYS A 85 -11.46 13.70 -2.43
C LYS A 85 -11.01 13.25 -3.82
N THR A 86 -11.59 12.17 -4.31
CA THR A 86 -11.40 11.68 -5.67
C THR A 86 -12.69 11.08 -6.20
N THR A 87 -12.72 10.78 -7.50
CA THR A 87 -13.77 10.00 -8.13
C THR A 87 -13.16 8.70 -8.64
N TYR A 88 -13.62 7.57 -8.09
CA TYR A 88 -13.21 6.25 -8.54
C TYR A 88 -14.46 5.42 -8.86
N ASP A 89 -14.44 4.65 -9.95
CA ASP A 89 -15.62 3.91 -10.44
C ASP A 89 -16.90 4.74 -10.56
N LYS A 90 -16.75 6.02 -10.93
CA LYS A 90 -17.82 7.02 -11.07
C LYS A 90 -18.52 7.40 -9.76
N GLU A 91 -17.94 7.03 -8.61
CA GLU A 91 -18.42 7.42 -7.28
C GLU A 91 -17.43 8.38 -6.62
N GLU A 92 -17.94 9.42 -5.96
CA GLU A 92 -17.11 10.28 -5.11
C GLU A 92 -16.68 9.52 -3.85
N THR A 93 -15.39 9.53 -3.57
CA THR A 93 -14.80 8.82 -2.45
C THR A 93 -13.55 9.56 -1.94
N TYR A 94 -12.84 8.95 -1.00
CA TYR A 94 -11.60 9.47 -0.44
C TYR A 94 -10.42 8.59 -0.80
N ASN A 95 -9.33 9.23 -1.21
CA ASN A 95 -8.04 8.60 -1.44
C ASN A 95 -7.02 9.21 -0.48
N THR A 96 -6.12 8.39 0.06
CA THR A 96 -4.98 8.83 0.86
C THR A 96 -3.70 8.71 0.03
N LEU A 97 -3.04 9.84 -0.21
CA LEU A 97 -1.71 9.88 -0.79
C LEU A 97 -0.69 9.55 0.32
N TYR A 98 0.33 8.74 0.04
CA TYR A 98 1.37 8.43 1.02
C TYR A 98 2.73 8.92 0.55
N GLN A 99 3.37 9.80 1.32
CA GLN A 99 4.81 9.97 1.28
C GLN A 99 5.43 8.93 2.22
N VAL A 100 6.35 8.11 1.72
CA VAL A 100 7.02 7.05 2.49
C VAL A 100 8.53 7.23 2.39
N LYS A 101 9.17 7.45 3.52
CA LYS A 101 10.62 7.44 3.69
C LYS A 101 11.06 6.07 4.18
N LEU A 102 12.06 5.52 3.49
CA LEU A 102 12.73 4.27 3.84
C LEU A 102 14.23 4.50 3.60
N GLU A 103 14.99 4.65 4.69
CA GLU A 103 16.37 5.16 4.65
C GLU A 103 16.44 6.54 3.97
N GLU A 104 17.43 6.76 3.10
CA GLU A 104 17.62 7.98 2.30
C GLU A 104 16.64 8.11 1.12
N MET A 105 15.71 7.17 0.95
CA MET A 105 14.75 7.18 -0.16
C MET A 105 13.41 7.76 0.27
N ASN A 106 12.91 8.69 -0.52
CA ASN A 106 11.60 9.30 -0.36
C ASN A 106 10.70 8.91 -1.55
N MET A 107 9.70 8.08 -1.29
CA MET A 107 8.72 7.63 -2.28
C MET A 107 7.41 8.36 -2.05
N VAL A 108 6.71 8.72 -3.14
CA VAL A 108 5.36 9.29 -3.06
C VAL A 108 4.42 8.40 -3.86
N PHE A 109 3.42 7.88 -3.17
CA PHE A 109 2.40 7.01 -3.72
C PHE A 109 1.07 7.76 -3.80
N LEU A 110 0.59 8.02 -5.01
CA LEU A 110 -0.56 8.91 -5.24
C LEU A 110 -1.92 8.21 -5.14
N GLY A 111 -1.96 6.89 -5.25
CA GLY A 111 -3.23 6.15 -5.23
C GLY A 111 -4.12 6.50 -6.42
N ALA A 112 -5.42 6.60 -6.17
CA ALA A 112 -6.43 6.97 -7.16
C ALA A 112 -6.61 8.50 -7.23
N LEU A 113 -5.54 9.23 -7.57
CA LEU A 113 -5.62 10.67 -7.88
C LEU A 113 -6.23 10.90 -9.26
#